data_AF-F0WJ72-F1
#
_entry.id   AF-F0WJ72-F1
#
_cell.length_a   1.000
_cell.length_b   1.000
_cell.length_c   1.000
_cell.angle_alpha   90.00
_cell.angle_beta   90.00
_cell.angle_gamma   90.00
#
_symmetry.space_group_name_H-M   'P 1'
#
loop_
_entity.id
_entity.type
_entity.pdbx_description
1 polymer ?
#
loop_
_entity_poly.entity_id
_entity_poly.type
_entity_poly.pdbx_seq_one_letter_code
_entity_poly.pdbx_strand_id
1 'polypeptide(L)'
;MIILCYRAGSYKSVAVERKTNTKSIGCEYRLIARQISVEKVWKVIRREGAHNHDMFKDLIMHPRARRLTLEQQSQRVRLERAVVQPKEQIAFLLQEFPDILSVRPDIYNDKQKGRKEYLNGCMLIQALFEEMQAKNYCYDIRYDAKDQICSLMFANPEFIALAVEFCDIVLLDCTYMTSNFKMPMLNCVGITPFGKSFLICTAFLQREEESNYVWTLLALESVLERRRNGENPRVLVSYNDSALLTLRIEYSRTRRGYCAGGISIKTFCQVQVHFTDGDEWEEMIADWSALCYAQSGEVFEAQWK
;
A
#
# COMPACT_ATOMS: atom_id res chain seq x y z
N MET A 1 35.75 -21.62 20.14
CA MET A 1 34.89 -21.09 19.05
C MET A 1 35.26 -21.78 17.76
N ILE A 2 34.28 -22.25 17.01
CA ILE A 2 34.48 -22.82 15.66
C ILE A 2 33.89 -21.81 14.67
N ILE A 3 34.68 -21.37 13.70
CA ILE A 3 34.26 -20.47 12.61
C ILE A 3 34.18 -21.32 11.34
N LEU A 4 33.00 -21.38 10.72
CA LEU A 4 32.76 -22.14 9.49
C LEU A 4 32.85 -21.24 8.26
N CYS A 5 33.16 -21.84 7.10
CA CYS A 5 33.01 -21.18 5.81
C CYS A 5 31.55 -20.70 5.59
N TYR A 6 31.37 -19.54 4.94
CA TYR A 6 30.04 -19.03 4.58
C TYR A 6 29.24 -20.02 3.68
N ARG A 7 29.93 -20.80 2.85
CA ARG A 7 29.30 -21.82 1.99
C ARG A 7 29.24 -23.22 2.62
N ALA A 8 29.48 -23.33 3.94
CA ALA A 8 29.39 -24.59 4.66
C ALA A 8 27.95 -25.11 4.76
N GLY A 9 27.84 -26.42 4.97
CA GLY A 9 26.57 -27.12 5.17
C GLY A 9 25.77 -27.37 3.90
N SER A 10 24.59 -27.97 4.08
CA SER A 10 23.59 -28.19 3.04
C SER A 10 22.29 -27.50 3.46
N TYR A 11 21.62 -26.83 2.53
CA TYR A 11 20.33 -26.22 2.81
C TYR A 11 19.23 -27.27 2.67
N LYS A 12 18.48 -27.49 3.75
CA LYS A 12 17.25 -28.27 3.73
C LYS A 12 16.08 -27.28 3.80
N SER A 13 15.36 -27.13 2.69
CA SER A 13 14.10 -26.38 2.71
C SER A 13 13.09 -27.15 3.54
N VAL A 14 12.53 -26.50 4.57
CA VAL A 14 11.33 -27.00 5.27
C VAL A 14 10.06 -26.50 4.57
N ALA A 15 10.17 -25.49 3.69
CA ALA A 15 9.04 -24.91 2.98
C ALA A 15 8.72 -25.71 1.71
N VAL A 16 7.44 -26.09 1.56
CA VAL A 16 6.92 -26.91 0.44
C VAL A 16 6.93 -26.15 -0.90
N GLU A 17 6.72 -24.82 -0.89
CA GLU A 17 6.54 -24.05 -2.13
C GLU A 17 7.70 -23.12 -2.50
N ARG A 18 8.55 -22.73 -1.55
CA ARG A 18 9.66 -21.79 -1.83
C ARG A 18 10.95 -22.53 -2.17
N LYS A 19 11.26 -22.62 -3.47
CA LYS A 19 12.62 -22.97 -3.94
C LYS A 19 13.54 -21.77 -3.73
N THR A 20 14.24 -21.72 -2.60
CA THR A 20 15.31 -20.74 -2.38
C THR A 20 16.64 -21.30 -2.86
N ASN A 21 17.34 -20.58 -3.73
CA ASN A 21 18.72 -20.91 -4.08
C ASN A 21 19.62 -20.74 -2.85
N THR A 22 20.18 -21.83 -2.36
CA THR A 22 21.18 -21.79 -1.30
C THR A 22 22.56 -21.42 -1.87
N LYS A 23 23.32 -20.63 -1.11
CA LYS A 23 24.75 -20.41 -1.40
C LYS A 23 25.66 -21.45 -0.73
N SER A 24 25.10 -22.34 0.08
CA SER A 24 25.83 -23.44 0.72
C SER A 24 26.09 -24.55 -0.29
N ILE A 25 27.35 -24.98 -0.38
CA ILE A 25 27.80 -26.04 -1.30
C ILE A 25 28.52 -27.17 -0.54
N GLY A 26 28.27 -27.29 0.76
CA GLY A 26 28.92 -28.30 1.59
C GLY A 26 30.41 -28.04 1.85
N CYS A 27 30.87 -26.78 1.85
CA CYS A 27 32.28 -26.49 2.13
C CYS A 27 32.65 -26.91 3.56
N GLU A 28 33.66 -27.78 3.71
CA GLU A 28 34.05 -28.36 5.01
C GLU A 28 35.06 -27.51 5.79
N TYR A 29 35.56 -26.44 5.18
CA TYR A 29 36.58 -25.59 5.80
C TYR A 29 36.07 -24.93 7.09
N ARG A 30 36.86 -25.06 8.16
CA ARG A 30 36.60 -24.46 9.47
C ARG A 30 37.87 -24.05 10.21
N LEU A 31 37.75 -22.99 11.01
CA LEU A 31 38.78 -22.51 11.93
C LEU A 31 38.38 -22.81 13.37
N ILE A 32 39.31 -23.34 14.15
CA ILE A 32 39.13 -23.56 15.59
C ILE A 32 39.96 -22.50 16.32
N ALA A 33 39.27 -21.61 17.02
CA ALA A 33 39.87 -20.55 17.82
C ALA A 33 39.57 -20.75 19.31
N ARG A 34 40.55 -20.44 20.16
CA ARG A 34 40.40 -20.45 21.62
C ARG A 34 40.84 -19.11 22.17
N GLN A 35 40.15 -18.65 23.20
CA GLN A 35 40.56 -17.48 23.94
C GLN A 35 41.66 -17.86 24.93
N ILE A 36 42.74 -17.08 24.93
CA ILE A 36 43.83 -17.22 25.90
C ILE A 36 43.46 -16.39 27.11
N SER A 37 43.30 -17.05 28.26
CA SER A 37 42.68 -16.48 29.47
C SER A 37 43.43 -15.28 30.05
N VAL A 38 44.76 -15.23 29.89
CA VAL A 38 45.61 -14.19 30.48
C VAL A 38 45.47 -12.84 29.75
N GLU A 39 45.33 -12.86 28.42
CA GLU A 39 45.35 -11.64 27.59
C GLU A 39 43.97 -11.30 26.98
N LYS A 40 42.96 -12.16 27.18
CA LYS A 40 41.64 -12.09 26.52
C LYS A 40 41.70 -12.10 24.98
N VAL A 41 42.86 -12.40 24.38
CA VAL A 41 43.09 -12.49 22.94
C VAL A 41 42.60 -13.84 22.39
N TRP A 42 42.01 -13.82 21.20
CA TRP A 42 41.61 -15.02 20.47
C TRP A 42 42.75 -15.51 19.56
N LYS A 43 43.19 -16.75 19.75
CA LYS A 43 44.18 -17.39 18.88
C LYS A 43 43.55 -18.52 18.09
N VAL A 44 43.80 -18.54 16.78
CA VAL A 44 43.46 -19.69 15.93
C VAL A 44 44.42 -20.82 16.29
N ILE A 45 43.88 -21.93 16.78
CA ILE A 45 44.64 -23.13 17.16
C ILE A 45 44.78 -24.06 15.96
N ARG A 46 43.70 -24.23 15.19
CA ARG A 46 43.65 -25.19 14.08
C ARG A 46 42.85 -24.65 12.91
N ARG A 47 43.26 -25.07 11.71
CA ARG A 47 42.50 -24.94 10.46
C ARG A 47 42.23 -26.35 9.97
N GLU A 48 40.98 -26.67 9.66
CA GLU A 48 40.57 -28.02 9.24
C GLU A 48 39.76 -27.93 7.94
N GLY A 49 39.95 -28.91 7.05
CA GLY A 49 39.31 -28.96 5.74
C GLY A 49 39.97 -28.05 4.70
N ALA A 50 39.47 -28.12 3.47
CA ALA A 50 39.85 -27.25 2.36
C ALA A 50 38.62 -26.54 1.78
N HIS A 51 38.81 -25.37 1.19
CA HIS A 51 37.75 -24.72 0.42
C HIS A 51 37.55 -25.47 -0.90
N ASN A 52 36.28 -25.74 -1.24
CA ASN A 52 35.87 -26.33 -2.52
C ASN A 52 35.32 -25.29 -3.50
N HIS A 53 35.70 -24.03 -3.31
CA HIS A 53 35.29 -22.90 -4.14
C HIS A 53 36.33 -21.79 -4.06
N ASP A 54 36.32 -20.92 -5.05
CA ASP A 54 37.15 -19.73 -5.05
C ASP A 54 36.73 -18.74 -3.96
N MET A 55 37.70 -17.94 -3.51
CA MET A 55 37.44 -16.79 -2.67
C MET A 55 36.67 -15.71 -3.46
N PHE A 56 35.88 -14.91 -2.76
CA PHE A 56 35.25 -13.74 -3.37
C PHE A 56 36.34 -12.75 -3.80
N LYS A 57 36.24 -12.24 -5.04
CA LYS A 57 37.14 -11.19 -5.57
C LYS A 57 36.96 -9.84 -4.87
N ASP A 58 35.77 -9.60 -4.30
CA ASP A 58 35.37 -8.34 -3.67
C ASP A 58 34.41 -8.65 -2.50
N LEU A 59 34.53 -7.88 -1.42
CA LEU A 59 33.67 -7.94 -0.24
C LEU A 59 32.20 -7.66 -0.57
N ILE A 60 31.90 -6.87 -1.61
CA ILE A 60 30.52 -6.61 -2.06
C ILE A 60 29.79 -7.88 -2.49
N MET A 61 30.50 -8.94 -2.84
CA MET A 61 29.88 -10.24 -3.17
C MET A 61 29.49 -11.05 -1.93
N HIS A 62 29.95 -10.64 -0.74
CA HIS A 62 29.69 -11.32 0.52
C HIS A 62 28.48 -10.71 1.25
N PRO A 63 27.33 -11.41 1.35
CA PRO A 63 26.09 -10.82 1.89
C PRO A 63 26.18 -10.32 3.34
N ARG A 64 27.08 -10.88 4.17
CA ARG A 64 27.28 -10.34 5.53
C ARG A 64 28.04 -9.02 5.54
N ALA A 65 28.93 -8.78 4.58
CA ALA A 65 29.70 -7.54 4.50
C ALA A 65 28.82 -6.37 4.03
N ARG A 66 27.75 -6.68 3.27
CA ARG A 66 26.73 -5.74 2.82
C ARG A 66 25.60 -5.47 3.83
N ARG A 67 25.73 -5.91 5.09
CA ARG A 67 24.71 -5.63 6.10
C ARG A 67 24.83 -4.19 6.54
N LEU A 68 23.70 -3.48 6.56
CA LEU A 68 23.65 -2.14 7.13
C LEU A 68 24.01 -2.18 8.61
N THR A 69 24.82 -1.23 9.06
CA THR A 69 25.05 -0.96 10.48
C THR A 69 23.79 -0.36 11.13
N LEU A 70 23.75 -0.28 12.45
CA LEU A 70 22.61 0.33 13.16
C LEU A 70 22.39 1.80 12.76
N GLU A 71 23.48 2.54 12.55
CA GLU A 71 23.43 3.93 12.10
C GLU A 71 22.86 4.04 10.67
N GLN A 72 23.35 3.23 9.75
CA GLN A 72 22.85 3.18 8.37
C GLN A 72 21.38 2.74 8.30
N GLN A 73 20.97 1.79 9.14
CA GLN A 73 19.56 1.37 9.26
C GLN A 73 18.68 2.52 9.76
N SER A 74 19.14 3.25 10.79
CA SER A 74 18.43 4.43 11.32
C SER A 74 18.21 5.48 10.24
N GLN A 75 19.25 5.80 9.47
CA GLN A 75 19.14 6.77 8.38
C GLN A 75 18.20 6.28 7.27
N ARG A 76 18.27 5.01 6.89
CA ARG A 76 17.32 4.41 5.95
C ARG A 76 15.87 4.53 6.44
N VAL A 77 15.61 4.27 7.73
CA VAL A 77 14.27 4.44 8.33
C VAL A 77 13.81 5.90 8.27
N ARG A 78 14.72 6.86 8.50
CA ARG A 78 14.41 8.29 8.36
C ARG A 78 14.01 8.64 6.92
N LEU A 79 14.76 8.16 5.94
CA LEU A 79 14.44 8.35 4.52
C LEU A 79 13.09 7.70 4.14
N GLU A 80 12.79 6.53 4.70
CA GLU A 80 11.51 5.87 4.51
C GLU A 80 10.33 6.67 5.07
N ARG A 81 10.49 7.29 6.25
CA ARG A 81 9.47 8.20 6.83
C ARG A 81 9.26 9.46 5.98
N ALA A 82 10.29 9.89 5.24
CA ALA A 82 10.21 10.97 4.27
C ALA A 82 9.69 10.51 2.89
N VAL A 83 9.17 9.28 2.78
CA VAL A 83 8.60 8.70 1.54
C VAL A 83 9.61 8.65 0.39
N VAL A 84 10.91 8.62 0.70
CA VAL A 84 11.95 8.48 -0.31
C VAL A 84 11.93 7.07 -0.87
N GLN A 85 11.90 6.96 -2.18
CA GLN A 85 11.83 5.69 -2.90
C GLN A 85 13.15 4.88 -2.70
N PRO A 86 13.11 3.53 -2.69
CA PRO A 86 14.29 2.71 -2.35
C PRO A 86 15.52 2.93 -3.24
N LYS A 87 15.31 3.34 -4.50
CA LYS A 87 16.39 3.62 -5.46
C LYS A 87 17.19 4.86 -5.04
N GLU A 88 16.51 5.85 -4.50
CA GLU A 88 17.04 7.11 -4.00
C GLU A 88 17.63 6.90 -2.61
N GLN A 89 17.00 6.06 -1.77
CA GLN A 89 17.53 5.70 -0.46
C GLN A 89 18.96 5.15 -0.53
N ILE A 90 19.25 4.24 -1.48
CA ILE A 90 20.62 3.72 -1.62
C ILE A 90 21.61 4.80 -2.08
N ALA A 91 21.17 5.74 -2.93
CA ALA A 91 22.02 6.83 -3.40
C ALA A 91 22.40 7.77 -2.24
N PHE A 92 21.43 8.11 -1.39
CA PHE A 92 21.69 8.89 -0.17
C PHE A 92 22.66 8.17 0.77
N LEU A 93 22.45 6.87 1.00
CA LEU A 93 23.34 6.08 1.86
C LEU A 93 24.77 5.99 1.31
N LEU A 94 24.95 5.88 -0.01
CA LEU A 94 26.27 5.88 -0.65
C LEU A 94 26.98 7.23 -0.51
N GLN A 95 26.22 8.33 -0.53
CA GLN A 95 26.78 9.68 -0.37
C GLN A 95 27.21 9.96 1.09
N GLU A 96 26.42 9.49 2.05
CA GLU A 96 26.67 9.73 3.48
C GLU A 96 27.68 8.73 4.07
N PHE A 97 27.71 7.50 3.55
CA PHE A 97 28.61 6.43 4.00
C PHE A 97 29.43 5.91 2.81
N PRO A 98 30.56 6.54 2.45
CA PRO A 98 31.34 6.16 1.26
C PRO A 98 31.82 4.70 1.24
N ASP A 99 32.05 4.11 2.42
CA ASP A 99 32.51 2.73 2.57
C ASP A 99 31.37 1.68 2.59
N ILE A 100 30.12 2.10 2.37
CA ILE A 100 28.98 1.18 2.39
C ILE A 100 29.04 0.20 1.22
N LEU A 101 28.97 -1.09 1.52
CA LEU A 101 28.96 -2.17 0.51
C LEU A 101 27.54 -2.59 0.10
N SER A 102 26.52 -2.02 0.73
CA SER A 102 25.13 -2.38 0.51
C SER A 102 24.70 -2.05 -0.92
N VAL A 103 23.88 -2.92 -1.51
CA VAL A 103 23.29 -2.71 -2.83
C VAL A 103 21.78 -2.61 -2.72
N ARG A 104 21.09 -2.19 -3.80
CA ARG A 104 19.62 -2.04 -3.84
C ARG A 104 18.85 -3.22 -3.21
N PRO A 105 19.15 -4.50 -3.54
CA PRO A 105 18.50 -5.64 -2.88
C PRO A 105 18.60 -5.67 -1.36
N ASP A 106 19.70 -5.17 -0.79
CA ASP A 106 19.90 -5.19 0.66
C ASP A 106 18.95 -4.20 1.37
N ILE A 107 18.60 -3.08 0.72
CA ILE A 107 17.57 -2.14 1.21
C ILE A 107 16.21 -2.84 1.28
N TYR A 108 15.80 -3.53 0.22
CA TYR A 108 14.54 -4.28 0.22
C TYR A 108 14.52 -5.38 1.28
N ASN A 109 15.62 -6.12 1.43
CA ASN A 109 15.74 -7.17 2.45
C ASN A 109 15.67 -6.61 3.87
N ASP A 110 16.33 -5.48 4.13
CA ASP A 110 16.28 -4.79 5.41
C ASP A 110 14.87 -4.26 5.69
N LYS A 111 14.15 -3.76 4.68
CA LYS A 111 12.74 -3.32 4.81
C LYS A 111 11.84 -4.49 5.16
N GLN A 112 12.01 -5.61 4.46
CA GLN A 112 11.27 -6.84 4.73
C GLN A 112 11.56 -7.38 6.14
N LYS A 113 12.82 -7.33 6.58
CA LYS A 113 13.22 -7.73 7.93
C LYS A 113 12.54 -6.84 8.98
N GLY A 114 12.65 -5.52 8.86
CA GLY A 114 12.00 -4.58 9.77
C GLY A 114 10.49 -4.75 9.82
N ARG A 115 9.84 -5.00 8.67
CA ARG A 115 8.41 -5.32 8.62
C ARG A 115 8.08 -6.62 9.36
N LYS A 116 8.89 -7.67 9.22
CA LYS A 116 8.67 -8.94 9.93
C LYS A 116 8.84 -8.79 11.44
N GLU A 117 9.81 -8.00 11.87
CA GLU A 117 10.03 -7.66 13.28
C GLU A 117 8.88 -6.82 13.84
N TYR A 118 8.44 -5.80 13.11
CA TYR A 118 7.27 -4.96 13.47
C TYR A 118 5.99 -5.79 13.61
N LEU A 119 5.75 -6.70 12.67
CA LEU A 119 4.58 -7.60 12.70
C LEU A 119 4.74 -8.76 13.69
N ASN A 120 5.85 -8.84 14.42
CA ASN A 120 6.18 -9.95 15.34
C ASN A 120 5.99 -11.35 14.72
N GLY A 121 6.28 -11.48 13.42
CA GLY A 121 6.07 -12.71 12.67
C GLY A 121 4.62 -13.01 12.24
N CYS A 122 3.64 -12.17 12.60
CA CYS A 122 2.26 -12.28 12.15
C CYS A 122 2.10 -11.94 10.66
N MET A 123 1.05 -12.48 10.04
CA MET A 123 0.68 -12.07 8.69
C MET A 123 0.16 -10.63 8.71
N LEU A 124 0.40 -9.88 7.62
CA LEU A 124 -0.03 -8.47 7.53
C LEU A 124 -1.53 -8.29 7.82
N ILE A 125 -2.36 -9.16 7.24
CA ILE A 125 -3.81 -9.07 7.38
C ILE A 125 -4.25 -9.32 8.83
N GLN A 126 -3.55 -10.21 9.54
CA GLN A 126 -3.82 -10.47 10.95
C GLN A 126 -3.48 -9.25 11.80
N ALA A 127 -2.29 -8.66 11.60
CA ALA A 127 -1.90 -7.44 12.31
C ALA A 127 -2.83 -6.26 12.00
N LEU A 128 -3.35 -6.17 10.77
CA LEU A 128 -4.36 -5.17 10.41
C LEU A 128 -5.64 -5.34 11.24
N PHE A 129 -6.16 -6.56 11.35
CA PHE A 129 -7.35 -6.83 12.15
C PHE A 129 -7.12 -6.62 13.65
N GLU A 130 -5.97 -7.02 14.18
CA GLU A 130 -5.60 -6.75 15.58
C GLU A 130 -5.58 -5.24 15.85
N GLU A 131 -5.01 -4.44 14.95
CA GLU A 131 -4.99 -2.98 15.06
C GLU A 131 -6.39 -2.36 14.95
N MET A 132 -7.22 -2.87 14.02
CA MET A 132 -8.61 -2.44 13.87
C MET A 132 -9.42 -2.72 15.13
N GLN A 133 -9.27 -3.91 15.72
CA GLN A 133 -9.94 -4.27 16.97
C GLN A 133 -9.44 -3.39 18.12
N ALA A 134 -8.12 -3.21 18.26
CA ALA A 134 -7.54 -2.38 19.32
C ALA A 134 -8.02 -0.92 19.26
N LYS A 135 -8.27 -0.39 18.06
CA LYS A 135 -8.76 0.98 17.84
C LYS A 135 -10.27 1.09 17.63
N ASN A 136 -11.03 0.01 17.85
CA ASN A 136 -12.48 -0.04 17.69
C ASN A 136 -12.98 0.41 16.30
N TYR A 137 -12.27 0.02 15.24
CA TYR A 137 -12.74 0.21 13.88
C TYR A 137 -13.96 -0.66 13.62
N CYS A 138 -14.93 -0.12 12.91
CA CYS A 138 -16.00 -0.94 12.32
C CYS A 138 -15.46 -1.54 11.03
N TYR A 139 -15.68 -2.83 10.79
CA TYR A 139 -15.26 -3.46 9.55
C TYR A 139 -16.22 -4.59 9.15
N ASP A 140 -16.28 -4.87 7.86
CA ASP A 140 -17.01 -6.00 7.28
C ASP A 140 -16.15 -6.71 6.24
N ILE A 141 -16.30 -8.04 6.14
CA ILE A 141 -15.43 -8.92 5.35
C ILE A 141 -16.29 -9.81 4.46
N ARG A 142 -15.92 -9.90 3.18
CA ARG A 142 -16.44 -10.94 2.29
C ARG A 142 -15.39 -11.99 1.99
N TYR A 143 -15.86 -13.23 1.96
CA TYR A 143 -15.09 -14.40 1.56
C TYR A 143 -15.54 -14.88 0.19
N ASP A 144 -14.61 -15.41 -0.58
CA ASP A 144 -14.91 -16.13 -1.81
C ASP A 144 -15.28 -17.61 -1.53
N ALA A 145 -15.54 -18.38 -2.58
CA ALA A 145 -15.89 -19.80 -2.48
C ALA A 145 -14.77 -20.70 -1.91
N LYS A 146 -13.56 -20.16 -1.68
CA LYS A 146 -12.40 -20.86 -1.12
C LYS A 146 -12.07 -20.37 0.29
N ASP A 147 -12.98 -19.66 0.95
CA ASP A 147 -12.79 -19.02 2.25
C ASP A 147 -11.62 -18.01 2.28
N GLN A 148 -11.31 -17.39 1.14
CA GLN A 148 -10.31 -16.33 1.05
C GLN A 148 -10.99 -14.97 1.11
N ILE A 149 -10.39 -14.03 1.84
CA ILE A 149 -10.88 -12.66 1.91
C ILE A 149 -10.81 -12.04 0.52
N CYS A 150 -11.96 -11.67 -0.03
CA CYS A 150 -12.09 -11.08 -1.36
C CYS A 150 -12.55 -9.62 -1.34
N SER A 151 -13.15 -9.16 -0.23
CA SER A 151 -13.42 -7.73 0.01
C SER A 151 -13.29 -7.41 1.49
N LEU A 152 -12.93 -6.17 1.81
CA LEU A 152 -12.81 -5.64 3.18
C LEU A 152 -13.27 -4.19 3.20
N MET A 153 -14.28 -3.88 4.02
CA MET A 153 -14.69 -2.51 4.33
C MET A 153 -14.28 -2.20 5.76
N PHE A 154 -13.77 -0.99 6.01
CA PHE A 154 -13.51 -0.53 7.36
C PHE A 154 -13.72 0.98 7.51
N ALA A 155 -14.05 1.38 8.73
CA ALA A 155 -14.33 2.76 9.12
C ALA A 155 -13.75 3.04 10.51
N ASN A 156 -13.04 4.16 10.63
CA ASN A 156 -12.52 4.64 11.92
C ASN A 156 -13.68 5.23 12.75
N PRO A 157 -13.80 4.96 14.06
CA PRO A 157 -14.88 5.49 14.89
C PRO A 157 -15.01 7.03 14.88
N GLU A 158 -13.92 7.77 14.76
CA GLU A 158 -13.94 9.24 14.62
C GLU A 158 -14.59 9.69 13.31
N PHE A 159 -14.31 8.98 12.23
CA PHE A 159 -14.92 9.23 10.91
C PHE A 159 -16.40 8.86 10.90
N ILE A 160 -16.76 7.78 11.60
CA ILE A 160 -18.17 7.43 11.82
C ILE A 160 -18.88 8.54 12.59
N ALA A 161 -18.26 9.08 13.65
CA ALA A 161 -18.85 10.17 14.43
C ALA A 161 -19.10 11.42 13.57
N LEU A 162 -18.16 11.77 12.66
CA LEU A 162 -18.37 12.84 11.68
C LEU A 162 -19.48 12.51 10.70
N ALA A 163 -19.57 11.26 10.22
CA ALA A 163 -20.61 10.84 9.29
C ALA A 163 -22.01 10.87 9.95
N VAL A 164 -22.10 10.49 11.22
CA VAL A 164 -23.35 10.58 11.99
C VAL A 164 -23.90 12.00 12.00
N GLU A 165 -23.02 12.99 12.12
CA GLU A 165 -23.39 14.41 12.14
C GLU A 165 -23.57 15.00 10.72
N PHE A 166 -22.65 14.74 9.79
CA PHE A 166 -22.47 15.52 8.55
C PHE A 166 -22.59 14.72 7.24
N CYS A 167 -23.40 13.65 7.19
CA CYS A 167 -23.53 12.79 5.99
C CYS A 167 -24.73 13.15 5.09
N ASP A 168 -24.84 14.42 4.68
CA ASP A 168 -25.88 14.83 3.72
C ASP A 168 -25.45 14.60 2.26
N ILE A 169 -24.14 14.67 2.00
CA ILE A 169 -23.52 14.44 0.69
C ILE A 169 -22.41 13.42 0.88
N VAL A 170 -22.45 12.33 0.09
CA VAL A 170 -21.36 11.35 0.02
C VAL A 170 -20.85 11.24 -1.41
N LEU A 171 -19.54 11.34 -1.55
CA LEU A 171 -18.80 11.05 -2.76
C LEU A 171 -18.25 9.61 -2.69
N LEU A 172 -18.52 8.83 -3.71
CA LEU A 172 -17.95 7.50 -3.93
C LEU A 172 -16.81 7.64 -4.94
N ASP A 173 -15.59 7.60 -4.42
CA ASP A 173 -14.35 7.72 -5.20
C ASP A 173 -13.61 6.38 -5.23
N CYS A 174 -13.59 5.73 -6.39
CA CYS A 174 -12.81 4.52 -6.55
C CYS A 174 -11.39 4.90 -7.02
N THR A 175 -10.38 4.36 -6.36
CA THR A 175 -8.99 4.55 -6.77
C THR A 175 -8.40 3.20 -7.15
N TYR A 176 -7.83 3.14 -8.36
CA TYR A 176 -7.06 1.99 -8.80
C TYR A 176 -5.67 2.06 -8.18
N MET A 177 -5.54 1.46 -7.00
CA MET A 177 -4.23 1.23 -6.40
C MET A 177 -3.46 0.20 -7.25
N THR A 178 -2.23 0.51 -7.65
CA THR A 178 -1.24 -0.44 -8.17
C THR A 178 -0.71 -1.37 -7.06
N SER A 179 -1.62 -1.92 -6.25
CA SER A 179 -1.28 -2.93 -5.26
C SER A 179 -1.07 -4.27 -5.96
N ASN A 180 -0.22 -5.14 -5.40
CA ASN A 180 0.01 -6.50 -5.92
C ASN A 180 -1.29 -7.33 -6.00
N PHE A 181 -2.36 -6.90 -5.33
CA PHE A 181 -3.66 -7.57 -5.29
C PHE A 181 -4.60 -7.12 -6.40
N LYS A 182 -4.31 -6.00 -7.09
CA LYS A 182 -5.15 -5.44 -8.16
C LYS A 182 -6.63 -5.24 -7.76
N MET A 183 -6.86 -4.90 -6.49
CA MET A 183 -8.19 -4.65 -5.95
C MET A 183 -8.56 -3.16 -6.04
N PRO A 184 -9.72 -2.80 -6.59
CA PRO A 184 -10.26 -1.45 -6.51
C PRO A 184 -10.43 -1.01 -5.05
N MET A 185 -10.00 0.21 -4.74
CA MET A 185 -10.16 0.81 -3.41
C MET A 185 -11.19 1.92 -3.48
N LEU A 186 -12.39 1.64 -3.00
CA LEU A 186 -13.51 2.57 -2.94
C LEU A 186 -13.49 3.37 -1.64
N ASN A 187 -13.32 4.67 -1.73
CA ASN A 187 -13.46 5.60 -0.63
C ASN A 187 -14.86 6.21 -0.63
N CYS A 188 -15.55 6.11 0.51
CA CYS A 188 -16.78 6.87 0.76
C CYS A 188 -16.39 8.14 1.53
N VAL A 189 -16.59 9.30 0.92
CA VAL A 189 -16.13 10.59 1.43
C VAL A 189 -17.33 11.48 1.70
N GLY A 190 -17.48 11.93 2.94
CA GLY A 190 -18.51 12.89 3.34
C GLY A 190 -18.06 14.33 3.13
N ILE A 191 -19.02 15.25 2.98
CA ILE A 191 -18.78 16.69 2.89
C ILE A 191 -19.46 17.39 4.08
N THR A 192 -18.66 18.11 4.85
CA THR A 192 -19.18 18.95 5.94
C THR A 192 -19.97 20.15 5.41
N PRO A 193 -20.83 20.78 6.23
CA PRO A 193 -21.55 22.01 5.86
C PRO A 193 -20.65 23.18 5.44
N PHE A 194 -19.36 23.15 5.83
CA PHE A 194 -18.35 24.15 5.43
C PHE A 194 -17.58 23.78 4.16
N GLY A 195 -18.03 22.74 3.44
CA GLY A 195 -17.40 22.29 2.18
C GLY A 195 -16.07 21.55 2.37
N LYS A 196 -15.73 21.11 3.59
CA LYS A 196 -14.55 20.27 3.84
C LYS A 196 -14.90 18.80 3.68
N SER A 197 -14.06 18.05 2.97
CA SER A 197 -14.19 16.60 2.82
C SER A 197 -13.61 15.86 4.03
N PHE A 198 -14.21 14.72 4.35
CA PHE A 198 -13.68 13.77 5.33
C PHE A 198 -13.96 12.34 4.87
N LEU A 199 -13.08 11.40 5.20
CA LEU A 199 -13.30 10.00 4.90
C LEU A 199 -14.37 9.45 5.84
N ILE A 200 -15.34 8.67 5.33
CA ILE A 200 -16.31 7.93 6.15
C ILE A 200 -15.79 6.50 6.33
N CYS A 201 -15.58 5.80 5.21
CA CYS A 201 -15.06 4.44 5.18
C CYS A 201 -14.29 4.16 3.89
N THR A 202 -13.47 3.12 3.93
CA THR A 202 -12.76 2.59 2.76
C THR A 202 -13.14 1.13 2.56
N ALA A 203 -13.41 0.75 1.32
CA ALA A 203 -13.69 -0.61 0.92
C ALA A 203 -12.71 -1.09 -0.17
N PHE A 204 -12.01 -2.18 0.10
CA PHE A 204 -11.32 -2.96 -0.92
C PHE A 204 -12.33 -3.90 -1.57
N LEU A 205 -12.56 -3.69 -2.87
CA LEU A 205 -13.51 -4.48 -3.64
C LEU A 205 -12.77 -5.60 -4.38
N GLN A 206 -13.43 -6.74 -4.54
CA GLN A 206 -12.93 -7.77 -5.45
C GLN A 206 -12.92 -7.26 -6.91
N ARG A 207 -13.99 -6.56 -7.31
CA ARG A 207 -14.24 -6.01 -8.65
C ARG A 207 -15.15 -4.78 -8.56
N GLU A 208 -15.19 -3.96 -9.62
CA GLU A 208 -16.12 -2.84 -9.77
C GLU A 208 -17.45 -3.29 -10.41
N GLU A 209 -18.08 -4.29 -9.81
CA GLU A 209 -19.39 -4.80 -10.23
C GLU A 209 -20.49 -4.32 -9.26
N GLU A 210 -21.73 -4.26 -9.73
CA GLU A 210 -22.90 -3.80 -8.96
C GLU A 210 -22.99 -4.49 -7.58
N SER A 211 -22.82 -5.82 -7.53
CA SER A 211 -22.87 -6.59 -6.28
C SER A 211 -21.79 -6.22 -5.25
N ASN A 212 -20.67 -5.65 -5.68
CA ASN A 212 -19.61 -5.17 -4.79
C ASN A 212 -19.96 -3.79 -4.22
N TYR A 213 -20.58 -2.93 -5.04
CA TYR A 213 -21.10 -1.65 -4.60
C TYR A 213 -22.28 -1.83 -3.63
N VAL A 214 -23.24 -2.71 -3.92
CA VAL A 214 -24.39 -3.00 -3.02
C VAL A 214 -23.87 -3.35 -1.63
N TRP A 215 -22.93 -4.30 -1.56
CA TRP A 215 -22.37 -4.72 -0.29
C TRP A 215 -21.70 -3.57 0.47
N THR A 216 -20.91 -2.74 -0.22
CA THR A 216 -20.25 -1.60 0.42
C THR A 216 -21.26 -0.57 0.94
N LEU A 217 -22.32 -0.35 0.17
CA LEU A 217 -23.39 0.59 0.48
C LEU A 217 -24.23 0.11 1.67
N LEU A 218 -24.56 -1.18 1.75
CA LEU A 218 -25.23 -1.75 2.93
C LEU A 218 -24.34 -1.67 4.17
N ALA A 219 -23.04 -1.90 4.01
CA ALA A 219 -22.08 -1.78 5.10
C ALA A 219 -21.93 -0.31 5.55
N LEU A 220 -21.98 0.64 4.61
CA LEU A 220 -22.04 2.08 4.90
C LEU A 220 -23.35 2.46 5.61
N GLU A 221 -24.49 1.90 5.18
CA GLU A 221 -25.78 2.12 5.82
C GLU A 221 -25.74 1.69 7.28
N SER A 222 -25.22 0.49 7.57
CA SER A 222 -25.04 0.01 8.95
C SER A 222 -24.15 0.93 9.81
N VAL A 223 -23.13 1.55 9.21
CA VAL A 223 -22.32 2.60 9.86
C VAL A 223 -23.16 3.85 10.15
N LEU A 224 -24.05 4.23 9.23
CA LEU A 224 -24.89 5.42 9.29
C LEU A 224 -26.21 5.23 10.06
N GLU A 225 -26.63 4.01 10.39
CA GLU A 225 -27.85 3.72 11.21
C GLU A 225 -27.89 4.51 12.52
N ARG A 226 -26.72 4.94 13.01
CA ARG A 226 -26.54 5.75 14.23
C ARG A 226 -26.87 7.23 14.03
N ARG A 227 -27.28 7.67 12.82
CA ARG A 227 -27.69 9.05 12.56
C ARG A 227 -28.89 9.44 13.42
N ARG A 228 -28.82 10.62 14.04
CA ARG A 228 -29.88 11.13 14.93
C ARG A 228 -31.25 11.27 14.25
N ASN A 229 -31.28 11.49 12.94
CA ASN A 229 -32.50 11.63 12.15
C ASN A 229 -32.93 10.33 11.43
N GLY A 230 -32.09 9.28 11.42
CA GLY A 230 -32.35 8.04 10.68
C GLY A 230 -32.51 8.23 9.16
N GLU A 231 -32.04 9.37 8.61
CA GLU A 231 -32.20 9.68 7.20
C GLU A 231 -30.95 9.30 6.40
N ASN A 232 -31.17 8.67 5.26
CA ASN A 232 -30.15 8.42 4.25
C ASN A 232 -29.53 9.73 3.75
N PRO A 233 -28.29 9.68 3.21
CA PRO A 233 -27.69 10.82 2.55
C PRO A 233 -28.64 11.41 1.50
N ARG A 234 -28.67 12.74 1.41
CA ARG A 234 -29.57 13.46 0.49
C ARG A 234 -29.05 13.41 -0.94
N VAL A 235 -27.73 13.39 -1.09
CA VAL A 235 -27.03 13.33 -2.37
C VAL A 235 -25.90 12.30 -2.32
N LEU A 236 -25.86 11.43 -3.31
CA LEU A 236 -24.76 10.49 -3.54
C LEU A 236 -24.14 10.80 -4.90
N VAL A 237 -22.83 10.95 -4.92
CA VAL A 237 -22.10 11.37 -6.12
C VAL A 237 -21.04 10.33 -6.44
N SER A 238 -20.97 9.88 -7.69
CA SER A 238 -19.89 9.01 -8.16
C SER A 238 -19.56 9.33 -9.61
N TYR A 239 -18.35 9.04 -10.08
CA TYR A 239 -18.02 9.11 -11.51
C TYR A 239 -18.13 7.73 -12.19
N ASN A 240 -18.46 6.67 -11.45
CA ASN A 240 -18.57 5.31 -11.96
C ASN A 240 -20.04 4.93 -12.21
N ASP A 241 -20.38 4.55 -13.45
CA ASP A 241 -21.74 4.16 -13.83
C ASP A 241 -22.27 2.98 -13.02
N SER A 242 -21.45 1.96 -12.75
CA SER A 242 -21.83 0.80 -11.94
C SER A 242 -22.25 1.23 -10.53
N ALA A 243 -21.52 2.18 -9.93
CA ALA A 243 -21.88 2.72 -8.63
C ALA A 243 -23.23 3.47 -8.69
N LEU A 244 -23.44 4.33 -9.68
CA LEU A 244 -24.68 5.11 -9.83
C LEU A 244 -25.91 4.26 -10.14
N LEU A 245 -25.75 3.19 -10.91
CA LEU A 245 -26.81 2.21 -11.17
C LEU A 245 -27.20 1.50 -9.87
N THR A 246 -26.21 1.06 -9.09
CA THR A 246 -26.44 0.44 -7.79
C THR A 246 -27.21 1.36 -6.84
N LEU A 247 -26.80 2.62 -6.77
CA LEU A 247 -27.47 3.64 -5.96
C LEU A 247 -28.95 3.85 -6.35
N ARG A 248 -29.32 3.58 -7.60
CA ARG A 248 -30.73 3.63 -8.03
C ARG A 248 -31.61 2.64 -7.29
N ILE A 249 -31.05 1.47 -7.00
CA ILE A 249 -31.77 0.33 -6.42
C ILE A 249 -31.78 0.50 -4.90
N GLU A 250 -30.61 0.63 -4.29
CA GLU A 250 -30.46 0.66 -2.82
C GLU A 250 -30.91 2.00 -2.22
N TYR A 251 -30.67 3.12 -2.91
CA TYR A 251 -31.00 4.47 -2.44
C TYR A 251 -32.02 5.15 -3.36
N SER A 252 -33.15 4.49 -3.61
CA SER A 252 -34.19 4.94 -4.55
C SER A 252 -34.73 6.37 -4.29
N ARG A 253 -34.69 6.84 -3.03
CA ARG A 253 -35.14 8.19 -2.63
C ARG A 253 -34.03 9.24 -2.59
N THR A 254 -32.77 8.84 -2.74
CA THR A 254 -31.62 9.74 -2.68
C THR A 254 -31.30 10.30 -4.06
N ARG A 255 -30.97 11.60 -4.11
CA ARG A 255 -30.53 12.22 -5.36
C ARG A 255 -29.15 11.68 -5.72
N ARG A 256 -28.95 11.43 -7.01
CA ARG A 256 -27.71 10.86 -7.53
C ARG A 256 -27.13 11.81 -8.57
N GLY A 257 -25.83 11.96 -8.56
CA GLY A 257 -25.13 12.85 -9.50
C GLY A 257 -23.81 12.26 -9.94
N TYR A 258 -23.38 12.65 -11.13
CA TYR A 258 -22.03 12.36 -11.56
C TYR A 258 -21.03 13.30 -10.86
N CYS A 259 -19.87 12.78 -10.47
CA CYS A 259 -18.79 13.63 -9.98
C CYS A 259 -18.11 14.34 -11.16
N ALA A 260 -18.30 15.64 -11.30
CA ALA A 260 -17.68 16.44 -12.36
C ALA A 260 -16.15 16.27 -12.39
N GLY A 261 -15.47 16.39 -11.23
CA GLY A 261 -14.03 16.21 -11.15
C GLY A 261 -13.55 14.82 -11.59
N GLY A 262 -14.27 13.76 -11.22
CA GLY A 262 -13.96 12.40 -11.65
C GLY A 262 -14.16 12.19 -13.15
N ILE A 263 -15.22 12.77 -13.73
CA ILE A 263 -15.40 12.79 -15.19
C ILE A 263 -14.25 13.55 -15.85
N SER A 264 -13.93 14.76 -15.38
CA SER A 264 -12.85 15.59 -15.94
C SER A 264 -11.53 14.83 -15.98
N ILE A 265 -11.11 14.20 -14.88
CA ILE A 265 -9.86 13.42 -14.84
C ILE A 265 -9.88 12.31 -15.88
N LYS A 266 -10.97 11.55 -15.98
CA LYS A 266 -11.09 10.44 -16.93
C LYS A 266 -11.04 10.93 -18.38
N THR A 267 -11.75 12.00 -18.69
CA THR A 267 -11.73 12.65 -20.01
C THR A 267 -10.32 13.13 -20.33
N PHE A 268 -9.69 13.88 -19.43
CA PHE A 268 -8.36 14.45 -19.65
C PHE A 268 -7.29 13.38 -19.85
N CYS A 269 -7.30 12.30 -19.06
CA CYS A 269 -6.35 11.20 -19.25
C CYS A 269 -6.47 10.51 -20.62
N GLN A 270 -7.66 10.50 -21.23
CA GLN A 270 -7.87 9.91 -22.56
C GLN A 270 -7.56 10.89 -23.69
N VAL A 271 -7.88 12.16 -23.49
CA VAL A 271 -7.90 13.17 -24.55
C VAL A 271 -6.59 13.95 -24.64
N GLN A 272 -5.87 14.13 -23.52
CA GLN A 272 -4.63 14.92 -23.48
C GLN A 272 -3.56 14.44 -24.47
N VAL A 273 -3.51 13.13 -24.77
CA VAL A 273 -2.54 12.56 -25.73
C VAL A 273 -2.71 13.06 -27.17
N HIS A 274 -3.85 13.70 -27.48
CA HIS A 274 -4.15 14.26 -28.79
C HIS A 274 -3.72 15.72 -28.95
N PHE A 275 -3.30 16.37 -27.85
CA PHE A 275 -2.85 17.75 -27.86
C PHE A 275 -1.32 17.78 -27.91
N THR A 276 -0.78 18.42 -28.93
CA THR A 276 0.67 18.67 -29.05
C THR A 276 1.06 20.08 -28.67
N ASP A 277 0.10 21.01 -28.70
CA ASP A 277 0.26 22.40 -28.28
C ASP A 277 -0.30 22.59 -26.86
N GLY A 278 0.43 23.33 -26.03
CA GLY A 278 0.02 23.67 -24.67
C GLY A 278 -1.15 24.66 -24.65
N ASP A 279 -1.19 25.59 -25.60
CA ASP A 279 -2.21 26.63 -25.64
C ASP A 279 -3.59 26.05 -26.00
N GLU A 280 -3.64 25.13 -26.98
CA GLU A 280 -4.86 24.39 -27.34
C GLU A 280 -5.38 23.52 -26.18
N TRP A 281 -4.47 22.96 -25.38
CA TRP A 281 -4.83 22.17 -24.20
C TRP A 281 -5.42 23.04 -23.09
N GLU A 282 -4.87 24.24 -22.87
CA GLU A 282 -5.40 25.19 -21.90
C GLU A 282 -6.80 25.72 -22.31
N GLU A 283 -7.01 25.99 -23.60
CA GLU A 283 -8.32 26.37 -24.14
C GLU A 283 -9.36 25.27 -23.92
N MET A 284 -9.01 24.01 -24.23
CA MET A 284 -9.89 22.87 -23.96
C MET A 284 -10.25 22.74 -22.48
N ILE A 285 -9.29 22.98 -21.55
CA ILE A 285 -9.57 22.93 -20.11
C ILE A 285 -10.55 24.05 -19.73
N ALA A 286 -10.36 25.25 -20.28
CA ALA A 286 -11.23 26.40 -20.00
C ALA A 286 -12.67 26.13 -20.47
N ASP A 287 -12.85 25.63 -21.68
CA ASP A 287 -14.17 25.29 -22.23
C ASP A 287 -14.83 24.16 -21.44
N TRP A 288 -14.08 23.11 -21.11
CA TRP A 288 -14.57 22.01 -20.27
C TRP A 288 -15.01 22.50 -18.88
N SER A 289 -14.26 23.42 -18.29
CA SER A 289 -14.61 24.04 -17.00
C SER A 289 -15.89 24.86 -17.12
N ALA A 290 -16.01 25.70 -18.15
CA ALA A 290 -17.20 26.50 -18.41
C ALA A 290 -18.46 25.62 -18.54
N LEU A 291 -18.33 24.51 -19.26
CA LEU A 291 -19.38 23.50 -19.40
C LEU A 291 -19.76 22.86 -18.05
N CYS A 292 -18.78 22.40 -17.27
CA CYS A 292 -19.02 21.77 -15.96
C CYS A 292 -19.71 22.69 -14.95
N TYR A 293 -19.50 24.00 -15.06
CA TYR A 293 -20.06 25.02 -14.19
C TYR A 293 -21.19 25.82 -14.85
N ALA A 294 -21.79 25.30 -15.93
CA ALA A 294 -22.94 25.91 -16.57
C ALA A 294 -24.08 26.17 -15.57
N GLN A 295 -24.68 27.37 -15.64
CA GLN A 295 -25.68 27.83 -14.65
C GLN A 295 -27.05 27.14 -14.81
N SER A 296 -27.31 26.50 -15.95
CA SER A 296 -28.53 25.76 -16.22
C SER A 296 -28.27 24.62 -17.21
N GLY A 297 -29.19 23.65 -17.25
CA GLY A 297 -29.14 22.57 -18.24
C GLY A 297 -29.23 23.08 -19.68
N GLU A 298 -29.95 24.17 -19.93
CA GLU A 298 -30.04 24.78 -21.27
C GLU A 298 -28.70 25.38 -21.72
N VAL A 299 -27.99 26.06 -20.81
CA VAL A 299 -26.64 26.60 -21.08
C VAL A 299 -25.67 25.46 -21.33
N PHE A 300 -25.75 24.39 -20.52
CA PHE A 300 -24.95 23.18 -20.73
C PHE A 300 -25.19 22.57 -22.12
N GLU A 301 -26.44 22.32 -22.50
CA GLU A 301 -26.79 21.71 -23.80
C GLU A 301 -26.44 22.61 -25.00
N ALA A 302 -26.38 23.93 -24.79
CA ALA A 302 -25.93 24.87 -25.81
C ALA A 302 -24.40 24.87 -25.99
N GLN A 303 -23.65 24.75 -24.89
CA GLN A 303 -22.18 24.70 -24.89
C GLN A 303 -21.62 23.31 -25.25
N TRP A 304 -22.39 22.25 -25.03
CA TRP A 304 -21.98 20.88 -25.30
C TRP A 304 -21.94 20.52 -26.80
N LYS A 305 -22.73 21.22 -27.62
CA LYS A 305 -22.87 20.97 -29.07
C LYS A 305 -21.72 21.56 -29.86
#